data_AF-A0A7C1BLF4-F1
#
_entry.id   AF-A0A7C1BLF4-F1
#
_cell.length_a   1.000
_cell.length_b   1.000
_cell.length_c   1.000
_cell.angle_alpha   90.00
_cell.angle_beta   90.00
_cell.angle_gamma   90.00
#
_symmetry.space_group_name_H-M   'P 1'
#
loop_
_entity.id
_entity.type
_entity.pdbx_description
1 polymer ?
#
loop_
_entity_poly.entity_id
_entity_poly.type
_entity_poly.pdbx_seq_one_letter_code
_entity_poly.pdbx_strand_id
1 'polypeptide(L)'
;MTLTIKDVEEILGLYRILPKPKHVIMTHESVIAKTDGHVVFLGLQPKWRKDVIVLTPQATPETVIHETLHTMGFGELGADILGKVLVVKYEITRNFPLLKRIISRKVEYTRCYGCQEFAELHNKYAGRAEHYVKK
;
A
#
# COMPACT_ATOMS: atom_id res chain seq x y z
N MET A 1 3.16 -14.54 -4.84
CA MET A 1 2.48 -14.46 -3.53
C MET A 1 1.75 -13.13 -3.52
N THR A 2 0.45 -13.13 -3.29
CA THR A 2 -0.37 -11.91 -3.26
C THR A 2 -0.26 -11.27 -1.89
N LEU A 3 -0.03 -9.94 -1.82
CA LEU A 3 -0.03 -9.23 -0.55
C LEU A 3 -1.41 -9.29 0.13
N THR A 4 -1.41 -9.44 1.45
CA THR A 4 -2.58 -9.30 2.31
C THR A 4 -2.54 -7.98 3.07
N ILE A 5 -3.66 -7.56 3.65
CA ILE A 5 -3.69 -6.39 4.53
C ILE A 5 -2.76 -6.55 5.75
N LYS A 6 -2.54 -7.78 6.23
CA LYS A 6 -1.62 -8.07 7.34
C LYS A 6 -0.17 -7.78 6.96
N ASP A 7 0.20 -8.06 5.72
CA ASP A 7 1.51 -7.71 5.19
C ASP A 7 1.68 -6.18 5.11
N VAL A 8 0.65 -5.45 4.68
CA VAL A 8 0.66 -3.98 4.63
C VAL A 8 0.81 -3.38 6.03
N GLU A 9 0.04 -3.87 7.01
CA GLU A 9 0.15 -3.48 8.42
C GLU A 9 1.57 -3.70 8.96
N GLU A 10 2.16 -4.85 8.64
CA GLU A 10 3.50 -5.21 9.05
C GLU A 10 4.56 -4.28 8.47
N ILE A 11 4.52 -4.05 7.15
CA ILE A 11 5.43 -3.18 6.43
C ILE A 11 5.35 -1.76 7.02
N LEU A 12 4.14 -1.18 7.11
CA LEU A 12 3.95 0.17 7.64
C LEU A 12 4.32 0.28 9.13
N GLY A 13 4.15 -0.80 9.89
CA GLY A 13 4.57 -0.90 11.28
C GLY A 13 6.08 -0.82 11.46
N LEU A 14 6.85 -1.33 10.51
CA LEU A 14 8.32 -1.34 10.55
C LEU A 14 8.94 0.06 10.40
N TYR A 15 8.29 0.95 9.65
CA TYR A 15 8.83 2.28 9.33
C TYR A 15 8.12 3.38 10.12
N ARG A 16 8.80 3.93 11.12
CA ARG A 16 8.29 5.05 11.92
C ARG A 16 8.05 6.32 11.08
N ILE A 17 8.93 6.58 10.12
CA ILE A 17 8.95 7.79 9.30
C ILE A 17 7.93 7.79 8.17
N LEU A 18 7.50 6.62 7.69
CA LEU A 18 6.49 6.55 6.65
C LEU A 18 5.15 6.99 7.24
N PRO A 19 4.39 7.90 6.62
CA PRO A 19 3.02 8.14 7.01
C PRO A 19 2.20 6.85 6.86
N LYS A 20 1.12 6.75 7.61
CA LYS A 20 0.24 5.57 7.57
C LYS A 20 -1.00 6.05 6.84
N PRO A 21 -1.22 5.64 5.56
CA PRO A 21 -2.39 6.05 4.81
C PRO A 21 -3.65 5.77 5.62
N LYS A 22 -4.61 6.69 5.59
CA LYS A 22 -5.89 6.49 6.27
C LYS A 22 -6.69 5.38 5.57
N HIS A 23 -6.52 5.26 4.27
CA HIS A 23 -7.22 4.31 3.42
C HIS A 23 -6.23 3.46 2.62
N VAL A 24 -6.47 2.16 2.60
CA VAL A 24 -5.77 1.20 1.74
C VAL A 24 -6.85 0.51 0.90
N ILE A 25 -6.72 0.59 -0.42
CA ILE A 25 -7.62 -0.08 -1.36
C ILE A 25 -6.83 -1.19 -2.03
N MET A 26 -7.32 -2.42 -1.97
CA MET A 26 -6.67 -3.58 -2.58
C MET A 26 -7.57 -4.12 -3.68
N THR A 27 -7.11 -4.13 -4.93
CA THR A 27 -7.90 -4.65 -6.06
C THR A 27 -7.69 -6.16 -6.22
N HIS A 28 -8.70 -6.86 -6.72
CA HIS A 28 -8.63 -8.29 -7.06
C HIS A 28 -8.18 -8.53 -8.49
N GLU A 29 -8.15 -7.48 -9.31
CA GLU A 29 -7.78 -7.54 -10.72
C GLU A 29 -6.57 -6.67 -11.02
N SER A 30 -5.83 -7.07 -12.06
CA SER A 30 -4.76 -6.27 -12.65
C SER A 30 -5.34 -4.98 -13.21
N VAL A 31 -4.67 -3.86 -12.95
CA VAL A 31 -4.99 -2.58 -13.59
C VAL A 31 -3.98 -2.38 -14.73
N ILE A 32 -4.48 -2.24 -15.95
CA ILE A 32 -3.65 -2.14 -17.16
C ILE A 32 -4.02 -0.87 -17.91
N ALA A 33 -3.05 -0.03 -18.23
CA ALA A 33 -3.20 1.06 -19.21
C ALA A 33 -2.64 0.64 -20.57
N LYS A 34 -3.32 1.07 -21.62
CA LYS A 34 -2.85 0.93 -22.99
C LYS A 34 -2.27 2.26 -23.47
N THR A 35 -0.98 2.46 -23.20
CA THR A 35 -0.18 3.62 -23.62
C THR A 35 1.08 3.12 -24.30
N ASP A 36 1.16 3.24 -25.63
CA ASP A 36 2.27 2.73 -26.45
C ASP A 36 2.72 1.29 -26.12
N GLY A 37 1.74 0.43 -25.80
CA GLY A 37 1.95 -0.91 -25.26
C GLY A 37 0.95 -1.23 -24.16
N HIS A 38 1.31 -2.15 -23.25
CA HIS A 38 0.56 -2.45 -22.04
C HIS A 38 1.41 -2.12 -20.81
N VAL A 39 0.94 -1.20 -19.98
CA VAL A 39 1.54 -0.89 -18.68
C VAL A 39 0.69 -1.53 -17.61
N VAL A 40 1.30 -2.35 -16.75
CA VAL A 40 0.64 -2.95 -15.59
C VAL A 40 0.94 -2.09 -14.37
N PHE A 41 -0.11 -1.60 -13.69
CA PHE A 41 0.06 -0.87 -12.44
C PHE A 41 0.22 -1.85 -11.28
N LEU A 42 1.25 -1.61 -10.46
CA LEU A 42 1.48 -2.36 -9.22
C LEU A 42 0.79 -1.69 -8.04
N GLY A 43 0.77 -0.36 -8.03
CA GLY A 43 0.12 0.47 -7.03
C GLY A 43 -0.19 1.85 -7.59
N LEU A 44 -0.90 2.64 -6.79
CA LEU A 44 -1.17 4.04 -7.08
C LEU A 44 -1.43 4.83 -5.80
N GLN A 45 -0.82 6.00 -5.71
CA GLN A 45 -1.17 7.06 -4.77
C GLN A 45 -1.85 8.21 -5.56
N PRO A 46 -3.17 8.43 -5.41
CA PRO A 46 -3.85 9.50 -6.15
C PRO A 46 -3.37 10.88 -5.68
N LYS A 47 -2.85 11.73 -6.58
CA LYS A 47 -2.27 13.04 -6.21
C LYS A 47 -3.20 13.94 -5.38
N TRP A 48 -4.51 13.84 -5.56
CA TRP A 48 -5.53 14.60 -4.83
C TRP A 48 -5.95 13.95 -3.49
N ARG A 49 -5.46 12.75 -3.17
CA ARG A 49 -5.77 11.96 -1.96
C ARG A 49 -4.51 11.38 -1.32
N LYS A 50 -3.76 12.24 -0.62
CA LYS A 50 -2.53 11.85 0.11
C LYS A 50 -2.76 10.87 1.26
N ASP A 51 -4.01 10.61 1.60
CA ASP A 51 -4.42 9.69 2.65
C ASP A 51 -4.77 8.29 2.11
N VAL A 52 -4.66 8.07 0.79
CA VAL A 52 -5.05 6.83 0.11
C VAL A 52 -3.84 6.22 -0.61
N ILE A 53 -3.70 4.89 -0.48
CA ILE A 53 -2.92 4.08 -1.41
C ILE A 53 -3.81 3.00 -2.03
N VAL A 54 -3.55 2.66 -3.28
CA VAL A 54 -4.20 1.57 -4.03
C VAL A 54 -3.14 0.55 -4.37
N LEU A 55 -3.43 -0.73 -4.15
CA LEU A 55 -2.53 -1.85 -4.39
C LEU A 55 -3.22 -2.87 -5.30
N THR A 56 -2.52 -3.34 -6.33
CA THR A 56 -3.03 -4.38 -7.23
C THR A 56 -2.55 -5.77 -6.79
N PRO A 57 -3.07 -6.87 -7.38
CA PRO A 57 -2.61 -8.22 -7.05
C PRO A 57 -1.11 -8.45 -7.25
N GLN A 58 -0.47 -7.66 -8.11
CA GLN A 58 0.97 -7.69 -8.39
C GLN A 58 1.81 -6.82 -7.44
N ALA A 59 1.18 -6.08 -6.52
CA ALA A 59 1.88 -5.25 -5.56
C ALA A 59 2.88 -6.07 -4.73
N THR A 60 4.06 -5.50 -4.52
CA THR A 60 5.12 -6.07 -3.68
C THR A 60 5.30 -5.25 -2.40
N PRO A 61 6.06 -5.75 -1.41
CA PRO A 61 6.41 -4.94 -0.24
C PRO A 61 7.04 -3.59 -0.61
N GLU A 62 7.85 -3.55 -1.67
CA GLU A 62 8.40 -2.30 -2.22
C GLU A 62 7.29 -1.37 -2.71
N THR A 63 6.28 -1.88 -3.42
CA THR A 63 5.12 -1.08 -3.86
C THR A 63 4.42 -0.40 -2.68
N VAL A 64 4.20 -1.11 -1.57
CA VAL A 64 3.58 -0.52 -0.37
C VAL A 64 4.40 0.67 0.14
N ILE A 65 5.72 0.51 0.20
CA ILE A 65 6.63 1.57 0.65
C ILE A 65 6.61 2.75 -0.34
N HIS A 66 6.72 2.46 -1.65
CA HIS A 66 6.74 3.44 -2.74
C HIS A 66 5.50 4.31 -2.75
N GLU A 67 4.31 3.71 -2.79
CA GLU A 67 3.04 4.45 -2.78
C GLU A 67 2.86 5.25 -1.48
N THR A 68 3.37 4.72 -0.36
CA THR A 68 3.36 5.46 0.90
C THR A 68 4.31 6.65 0.87
N LEU A 69 5.48 6.55 0.25
CA LEU A 69 6.41 7.67 0.08
C LEU A 69 5.78 8.79 -0.77
N HIS A 70 4.99 8.45 -1.79
CA HIS A 70 4.24 9.46 -2.56
C HIS A 70 3.31 10.31 -1.70
N THR A 71 2.72 9.74 -0.65
CA THR A 71 1.88 10.53 0.28
C THR A 71 2.65 11.63 1.02
N MET A 72 3.98 11.50 1.17
CA MET A 72 4.86 12.52 1.73
C MET A 72 5.24 13.60 0.73
N GLY A 73 4.85 13.47 -0.54
CA GLY A 73 5.23 14.39 -1.62
C GLY A 73 6.54 14.04 -2.31
N PHE A 74 7.09 12.83 -2.10
CA PHE A 74 8.16 12.34 -2.96
C PHE A 74 7.60 12.11 -4.37
N GLY A 75 8.24 12.67 -5.40
CA GLY A 75 7.98 12.29 -6.79
C GLY A 75 8.52 10.88 -7.09
N GLU A 76 8.21 10.34 -8.26
CA GLU A 76 8.59 8.98 -8.70
C GLU A 76 10.06 8.64 -8.41
N LEU A 77 10.99 9.53 -8.82
CA LEU A 77 12.42 9.31 -8.62
C LEU A 77 12.80 9.15 -7.14
N GLY A 78 12.20 9.95 -6.25
CA GLY A 78 12.46 9.89 -4.81
C GLY A 78 11.84 8.64 -4.17
N ALA A 79 10.62 8.30 -4.59
CA ALA A 79 9.90 7.13 -4.13
C ALA A 79 10.62 5.83 -4.57
N ASP A 80 11.11 5.76 -5.80
CA ASP A 80 11.86 4.60 -6.33
C ASP A 80 13.14 4.34 -5.55
N ILE A 81 13.95 5.38 -5.33
CA ILE A 81 15.26 5.26 -4.66
C ILE A 81 15.05 4.84 -3.20
N LEU A 82 14.17 5.53 -2.48
CA LEU A 82 13.92 5.22 -1.08
C LEU A 82 13.16 3.90 -0.91
N GLY A 83 12.26 3.57 -1.85
CA GLY A 83 11.51 2.31 -1.88
C GLY A 83 12.46 1.10 -1.87
N LYS A 84 13.43 1.08 -2.78
CA LYS A 84 14.45 0.03 -2.89
C LYS A 84 15.35 -0.07 -1.66
N VAL A 85 15.76 1.05 -1.07
CA VAL A 85 16.61 1.03 0.13
C VAL A 85 15.81 0.52 1.34
N LEU A 86 14.58 0.99 1.48
CA LEU A 86 13.75 0.61 2.61
C LEU A 86 13.31 -0.84 2.50
N VAL A 87 13.00 -1.39 1.32
CA VAL A 87 12.58 -2.79 1.18
C VAL A 87 13.66 -3.77 1.66
N VAL A 88 14.94 -3.45 1.46
CA VAL A 88 16.06 -4.26 2.00
C VAL A 88 15.97 -4.37 3.53
N LYS A 89 15.63 -3.28 4.23
CA LYS A 89 15.40 -3.32 5.68
C LYS A 89 14.22 -4.24 6.03
N TYR A 90 13.14 -4.23 5.25
CA TYR A 90 12.01 -5.14 5.44
C TYR A 90 12.45 -6.60 5.28
N GLU A 91 13.15 -6.93 4.20
CA GLU A 91 13.62 -8.29 3.92
C GLU A 91 14.55 -8.82 5.01
N ILE A 92 15.50 -8.00 5.47
CA ILE A 92 16.39 -8.35 6.59
C ILE A 92 15.54 -8.63 7.83
N THR A 93 14.68 -7.70 8.22
CA THR A 93 13.94 -7.81 9.49
C THR A 93 12.86 -8.89 9.47
N ARG A 94 12.32 -9.26 8.31
CA ARG A 94 11.36 -10.37 8.15
C ARG A 94 11.95 -11.70 8.61
N ASN A 95 13.25 -11.89 8.44
CA ASN A 95 13.95 -13.12 8.85
C ASN A 95 14.39 -13.11 10.32
N PHE A 96 14.23 -12.00 11.05
CA PHE A 96 14.59 -11.86 12.46
C PHE A 96 13.38 -11.44 13.32
N PRO A 97 12.48 -12.38 13.68
CA PRO A 97 11.19 -12.07 14.30
C PRO A 97 11.30 -11.34 15.65
N LEU A 98 12.37 -11.58 16.42
CA LEU A 98 12.63 -10.87 17.67
C LEU A 98 12.95 -9.39 17.43
N LEU A 99 13.82 -9.09 16.46
CA LEU A 99 14.18 -7.72 16.11
C LEU A 99 12.95 -6.96 15.60
N LYS A 100 12.19 -7.60 14.70
CA LYS A 100 10.93 -7.07 14.15
C LYS A 100 9.94 -6.69 15.27
N ARG A 101 9.75 -7.55 16.28
CA ARG A 101 8.85 -7.24 17.41
C ARG A 101 9.27 -6.00 18.20
N ILE A 102 10.57 -5.72 18.30
CA ILE A 102 11.11 -4.58 19.07
C ILE A 102 10.95 -3.27 18.29
N ILE A 103 11.22 -3.30 16.99
CA ILE A 103 11.28 -2.09 16.17
C ILE A 103 9.94 -1.72 15.52
N SER A 104 9.05 -2.71 15.31
CA SER A 104 7.75 -2.48 14.68
C SER A 104 6.76 -1.84 15.64
N ARG A 105 5.95 -0.92 15.11
CA ARG A 105 4.79 -0.38 15.79
C ARG A 105 3.54 -1.11 15.34
N LYS A 106 2.55 -1.13 16.23
CA LYS A 106 1.22 -1.64 15.91
C LYS A 106 0.54 -0.70 14.90
N VAL A 107 0.24 -1.23 13.73
CA VAL A 107 -0.59 -0.61 12.70
C VAL A 107 -1.72 -1.59 12.43
N GLU A 108 -2.96 -1.11 12.48
CA GLU A 108 -4.14 -1.95 12.23
C GLU A 108 -5.06 -1.23 11.25
N TYR A 109 -5.58 -2.00 10.30
CA TYR A 109 -6.64 -1.60 9.40
C TYR A 109 -7.85 -2.50 9.60
N THR A 110 -9.04 -1.92 9.48
CA THR A 110 -10.30 -2.64 9.49
C THR A 110 -10.95 -2.56 8.12
N ARG A 111 -11.57 -3.66 7.70
CA ARG A 111 -12.31 -3.68 6.44
C ARG A 111 -13.52 -2.76 6.55
N CYS A 112 -13.62 -1.82 5.62
CA CYS A 112 -14.79 -0.96 5.45
C CYS A 112 -15.73 -1.62 4.42
N TYR A 113 -16.95 -1.94 4.86
CA TYR A 113 -17.96 -2.55 4.01
C TYR A 113 -18.84 -1.52 3.27
N GLY A 114 -18.81 -0.26 3.73
CA GLY A 114 -19.58 0.82 3.13
C GLY A 114 -19.26 2.14 3.81
N CYS A 115 -19.03 3.17 3.01
CA CYS A 115 -18.93 4.56 3.45
C CYS A 115 -19.34 5.49 2.31
N GLN A 116 -19.82 6.68 2.65
CA GLN A 116 -20.25 7.67 1.65
C GLN A 116 -19.07 8.18 0.81
N GLU A 117 -17.90 8.34 1.44
CA GLU A 117 -16.69 8.85 0.80
C GLU A 117 -16.20 7.99 -0.37
N PHE A 118 -16.32 6.66 -0.24
CA PHE A 118 -15.93 5.69 -1.27
C PHE A 118 -17.15 4.92 -1.78
N ALA A 119 -18.31 5.57 -1.89
CA ALA A 119 -19.56 4.92 -2.30
C ALA A 119 -19.44 4.21 -3.65
N GLU A 120 -18.73 4.79 -4.63
CA GLU A 120 -18.53 4.15 -5.94
C GLU A 120 -17.70 2.86 -5.82
N LEU A 121 -16.67 2.84 -4.97
CA LEU A 121 -15.89 1.62 -4.69
C LEU A 121 -16.79 0.53 -4.11
N HIS A 122 -17.64 0.88 -3.15
CA HIS A 122 -18.52 -0.06 -2.46
C HIS A 122 -19.69 -0.56 -3.33
N ASN A 123 -20.17 0.25 -4.26
CA ASN A 123 -21.34 -0.08 -5.07
C ASN A 123 -20.96 -0.63 -6.45
N LYS A 124 -20.16 0.11 -7.21
CA LYS A 124 -19.82 -0.23 -8.61
C LYS A 124 -18.70 -1.26 -8.70
N TYR A 125 -17.76 -1.22 -7.77
CA TYR A 125 -16.60 -2.11 -7.72
C TYR A 125 -16.69 -3.16 -6.60
N ALA A 126 -17.90 -3.38 -6.08
CA ALA A 126 -18.18 -4.42 -5.10
C ALA A 126 -17.63 -5.77 -5.55
N GLY A 127 -16.90 -6.47 -4.68
CA GLY A 127 -16.30 -7.77 -4.98
C GLY A 127 -15.08 -7.75 -5.90
N ARG A 128 -14.74 -6.59 -6.50
CA ARG A 128 -13.54 -6.40 -7.32
C ARG A 128 -12.39 -5.71 -6.58
N ALA A 129 -12.69 -5.07 -5.45
CA ALA A 129 -11.72 -4.47 -4.57
C ALA A 129 -12.18 -4.50 -3.12
N GLU A 130 -11.21 -4.40 -2.20
CA GLU A 130 -11.41 -4.31 -0.78
C GLU A 130 -10.94 -2.95 -0.27
N HIS A 131 -11.74 -2.34 0.61
CA HIS A 131 -11.43 -1.07 1.24
C HIS A 131 -11.08 -1.31 2.70
N TYR A 132 -9.93 -0.80 3.12
CA TYR A 132 -9.43 -0.88 4.49
C TYR A 132 -9.19 0.52 5.05
N VAL A 133 -9.66 0.77 6.27
CA VAL A 133 -9.52 2.05 6.95
C VAL A 133 -8.66 1.86 8.20
N LYS A 134 -7.72 2.77 8.40
CA LYS A 134 -6.84 2.74 9.57
C LYS A 134 -7.65 2.90 10.85
N LYS A 135 -7.38 2.05 11.83
CA LYS A 135 -8.01 2.09 13.16
C LYS A 135 -7.42 3.19 14.06
#